data_AF-A0A128FKW7-F1
#
_entry.id   AF-A0A128FKW7-F1
#
_cell.length_a   1.000
_cell.length_b   1.000
_cell.length_c   1.000
_cell.angle_alpha   90.00
_cell.angle_beta   90.00
_cell.angle_gamma   90.00
#
_symmetry.space_group_name_H-M   'P 1'
#
loop_
_entity.id
_entity.type
_entity.pdbx_description
1 polymer ?
#
loop_
_entity_poly.entity_id
_entity_poly.type
_entity_poly.pdbx_seq_one_letter_code
_entity_poly.pdbx_strand_id
1 'polypeptide(L)'
;MRLLNQHIATEANREDQCTGHFWEGRFKSQALLDEKALAAAMAYVDLNPIRAGMTDSPESSDHTSVKARIEALHSDHTHAEGLLVFAGYPRKDMPDGIPFRLIDYLELVDWTGRQVRDDKRGHISDTLPPLLERLGIEPALWLKTASNIEVGNMVGSETSIKAALPLLQRQRASGLRLPDS
;
A
#
# COMPACT_ATOMS: atom_id res chain seq x y z
N MET A 1 -24.84 -6.90 -7.74
CA MET A 1 -25.16 -6.08 -6.55
C MET A 1 -26.40 -6.54 -5.79
N ARG A 2 -27.61 -6.61 -6.38
CA ARG A 2 -28.84 -6.96 -5.62
C ARG A 2 -28.73 -8.23 -4.77
N LEU A 3 -28.27 -9.34 -5.35
CA LEU A 3 -28.15 -10.62 -4.63
C LEU A 3 -27.10 -10.58 -3.51
N LEU A 4 -25.95 -9.96 -3.77
CA LEU A 4 -24.88 -9.78 -2.77
C LEU A 4 -25.39 -8.94 -1.58
N ASN A 5 -25.98 -7.79 -1.86
CA ASN A 5 -26.50 -6.90 -0.83
C ASN A 5 -27.60 -7.56 -0.01
N GLN A 6 -28.51 -8.32 -0.67
CA GLN A 6 -29.55 -9.07 0.01
C GLN A 6 -28.97 -10.12 0.96
N HIS A 7 -27.96 -10.86 0.51
CA HIS A 7 -27.31 -11.88 1.33
C HIS A 7 -26.65 -11.26 2.57
N ILE A 8 -25.82 -10.23 2.38
CA ILE A 8 -25.14 -9.55 3.50
C ILE A 8 -26.15 -8.93 4.48
N ALA A 9 -27.20 -8.25 3.97
CA ALA A 9 -28.24 -7.67 4.81
C ALA A 9 -28.98 -8.72 5.66
N THR A 10 -29.22 -9.90 5.08
CA THR A 10 -29.89 -10.99 5.80
C THR A 10 -29.00 -11.54 6.91
N GLU A 11 -27.72 -11.74 6.63
CA GLU A 11 -26.77 -12.27 7.62
C GLU A 11 -26.54 -11.27 8.76
N ALA A 12 -26.35 -9.98 8.44
CA ALA A 12 -26.16 -8.94 9.45
C ALA A 12 -27.40 -8.75 10.35
N ASN A 13 -28.61 -8.70 9.77
CA ASN A 13 -29.84 -8.63 10.57
C ASN A 13 -30.00 -9.85 11.50
N ARG A 14 -29.58 -11.03 11.05
CA ARG A 14 -29.61 -12.25 11.87
C ARG A 14 -28.59 -12.18 13.01
N GLU A 15 -27.40 -11.66 12.76
CA GLU A 15 -26.34 -11.44 13.77
C GLU A 15 -26.81 -10.47 14.86
N ASP A 16 -27.39 -9.34 14.46
CA ASP A 16 -27.86 -8.29 15.37
C ASP A 16 -29.26 -8.56 15.98
N GLN A 17 -29.84 -9.73 15.68
CA GLN A 17 -31.21 -10.11 16.10
C GLN A 17 -32.28 -9.05 15.79
N CYS A 18 -32.13 -8.35 14.65
CA CYS A 18 -33.02 -7.29 14.24
C CYS A 18 -33.71 -7.59 12.91
N THR A 19 -34.67 -6.74 12.52
CA THR A 19 -35.34 -6.82 11.23
C THR A 19 -35.42 -5.43 10.62
N GLY A 20 -35.46 -5.36 9.29
CA GLY A 20 -35.59 -4.09 8.59
C GLY A 20 -34.56 -3.92 7.48
N HIS A 21 -34.45 -2.67 7.03
CA HIS A 21 -33.61 -2.30 5.91
C HIS A 21 -32.18 -2.05 6.39
N PHE A 22 -31.21 -2.83 5.88
CA PHE A 22 -29.80 -2.74 6.28
C PHE A 22 -29.02 -1.68 5.49
N TRP A 23 -29.22 -1.59 4.18
CA TRP A 23 -28.48 -0.69 3.29
C TRP A 23 -29.13 0.71 3.22
N GLU A 24 -28.57 1.64 2.47
CA GLU A 24 -29.28 2.84 2.03
C GLU A 24 -29.50 2.78 0.51
N GLY A 25 -30.64 3.31 0.04
CA GLY A 25 -30.90 3.65 -1.36
C GLY A 25 -30.45 2.65 -2.45
N ARG A 26 -30.11 3.19 -3.64
CA ARG A 26 -29.62 2.42 -4.79
C ARG A 26 -28.10 2.49 -4.84
N PHE A 27 -27.45 1.38 -5.20
CA PHE A 27 -26.02 1.37 -5.49
C PHE A 27 -25.70 2.16 -6.76
N LYS A 28 -24.52 2.77 -6.81
CA LYS A 28 -23.98 3.41 -8.02
C LYS A 28 -23.00 2.47 -8.69
N SER A 29 -23.02 2.45 -10.01
CA SER A 29 -22.06 1.71 -10.84
C SER A 29 -21.51 2.66 -11.87
N GLN A 30 -20.20 2.91 -11.82
CA GLN A 30 -19.51 3.81 -12.73
C GLN A 30 -18.38 3.05 -13.40
N ALA A 31 -18.36 3.07 -14.73
CA ALA A 31 -17.28 2.47 -15.49
C ALA A 31 -16.01 3.32 -15.35
N LEU A 32 -14.88 2.68 -15.04
CA LEU A 32 -13.56 3.30 -15.07
C LEU A 32 -13.00 3.07 -16.47
N LEU A 33 -12.77 4.15 -17.21
CA LEU A 33 -12.51 4.08 -18.65
C LEU A 33 -11.02 4.13 -19.00
N ASP A 34 -10.18 4.52 -18.04
CA ASP A 34 -8.74 4.67 -18.22
C ASP A 34 -7.99 4.43 -16.89
N GLU A 35 -6.67 4.41 -16.98
CA GLU A 35 -5.78 4.22 -15.84
C GLU A 35 -5.89 5.36 -14.81
N LYS A 36 -6.17 6.59 -15.25
CA LYS A 36 -6.34 7.72 -14.33
C LYS A 36 -7.58 7.53 -13.46
N ALA A 37 -8.68 7.08 -14.05
CA ALA A 37 -9.91 6.75 -13.36
C ALA A 37 -9.70 5.56 -12.40
N LEU A 38 -8.91 4.56 -12.80
CA LEU A 38 -8.51 3.45 -11.92
C LEU A 38 -7.73 3.94 -10.70
N ALA A 39 -6.67 4.72 -10.89
CA ALA A 39 -5.85 5.25 -9.81
C ALA A 39 -6.68 6.14 -8.85
N ALA A 40 -7.54 6.99 -9.40
CA ALA A 40 -8.43 7.83 -8.61
C ALA A 40 -9.43 7.00 -7.78
N ALA A 41 -10.01 5.95 -8.35
CA ALA A 41 -10.95 5.08 -7.64
C ALA A 41 -10.26 4.28 -6.53
N MET A 42 -9.05 3.76 -6.78
CA MET A 42 -8.25 3.06 -5.78
C MET A 42 -7.89 3.98 -4.61
N ALA A 43 -7.34 5.17 -4.92
CA ALA A 43 -6.96 6.15 -3.90
C ALA A 43 -8.18 6.63 -3.10
N TYR A 44 -9.34 6.80 -3.76
CA TYR A 44 -10.59 7.14 -3.07
C TYR A 44 -10.93 6.09 -2.00
N VAL A 45 -10.88 4.80 -2.35
CA VAL A 45 -11.22 3.71 -1.41
C VAL A 45 -10.21 3.64 -0.28
N ASP A 46 -8.92 3.67 -0.60
CA ASP A 46 -7.83 3.55 0.38
C ASP A 46 -7.77 4.73 1.35
N LEU A 47 -8.21 5.93 0.94
CA LEU A 47 -8.27 7.13 1.79
C LEU A 47 -9.60 7.31 2.53
N ASN A 48 -10.62 6.48 2.30
CA ASN A 48 -11.94 6.66 2.92
C ASN A 48 -11.91 6.62 4.46
N PRO A 49 -11.18 5.69 5.11
CA PRO A 49 -11.09 5.68 6.57
C PRO A 49 -10.47 6.96 7.14
N ILE A 50 -9.46 7.50 6.47
CA ILE A 50 -8.82 8.77 6.85
C ILE A 50 -9.81 9.93 6.69
N ARG A 51 -10.51 9.99 5.57
CA ARG A 51 -11.51 11.05 5.30
C ARG A 51 -12.70 10.99 6.27
N ALA A 52 -13.03 9.81 6.75
CA ALA A 52 -14.05 9.59 7.78
C ALA A 52 -13.57 9.95 9.19
N GLY A 53 -12.27 10.19 9.39
CA GLY A 53 -11.65 10.43 10.71
C GLY A 53 -11.54 9.17 11.56
N MET A 54 -11.51 7.99 10.94
CA MET A 54 -11.36 6.70 11.64
C MET A 54 -9.89 6.36 11.89
N THR A 55 -8.99 6.90 11.08
CA THR A 55 -7.55 6.67 11.17
C THR A 55 -6.79 7.87 10.60
N ASP A 56 -5.53 8.02 10.98
CA ASP A 56 -4.72 9.18 10.61
C ASP A 56 -3.81 8.91 9.40
N SER A 57 -3.62 7.63 9.02
CA SER A 57 -2.66 7.26 7.97
C SER A 57 -3.02 5.97 7.21
N PRO A 58 -2.47 5.78 5.99
CA PRO A 58 -2.74 4.58 5.20
C PRO A 58 -2.30 3.27 5.88
N GLU A 59 -1.16 3.27 6.57
CA GLU A 59 -0.61 2.10 7.27
C GLU A 59 -1.34 1.75 8.58
N SER A 60 -2.24 2.59 9.04
CA SER A 60 -3.09 2.36 10.24
C SER A 60 -4.56 2.11 9.87
N SER A 61 -4.83 1.81 8.60
CA SER A 61 -6.18 1.60 8.06
C SER A 61 -6.50 0.11 7.85
N ASP A 62 -6.89 -0.60 8.91
CA ASP A 62 -6.94 -2.08 8.99
C ASP A 62 -7.70 -2.82 7.88
N HIS A 63 -8.65 -2.17 7.20
CA HIS A 63 -9.52 -2.82 6.21
C HIS A 63 -9.40 -2.21 4.80
N THR A 64 -8.21 -1.76 4.42
CA THR A 64 -7.94 -1.22 3.07
C THR A 64 -6.90 -2.01 2.30
N SER A 65 -6.96 -1.88 0.97
CA SER A 65 -6.02 -2.58 0.10
C SER A 65 -4.61 -2.01 0.21
N VAL A 66 -4.47 -0.71 0.46
CA VAL A 66 -3.17 -0.07 0.74
C VAL A 66 -2.51 -0.65 1.99
N LYS A 67 -3.26 -0.88 3.06
CA LYS A 67 -2.76 -1.47 4.31
C LYS A 67 -2.22 -2.89 4.08
N ALA A 68 -3.00 -3.74 3.43
CA ALA A 68 -2.57 -5.11 3.10
C ALA A 68 -1.30 -5.13 2.23
N ARG A 69 -1.17 -4.18 1.29
CA ARG A 69 0.03 -4.05 0.47
C ARG A 69 1.24 -3.56 1.26
N ILE A 70 1.06 -2.64 2.20
CA ILE A 70 2.10 -2.18 3.12
C ILE A 70 2.58 -3.32 4.02
N GLU A 71 1.67 -4.13 4.55
CA GLU A 71 2.02 -5.29 5.38
C GLU A 71 2.78 -6.37 4.60
N ALA A 72 2.38 -6.59 3.34
CA ALA A 72 3.13 -7.46 2.44
C ALA A 72 4.56 -6.94 2.20
N LEU A 73 4.74 -5.62 2.05
CA LEU A 73 6.07 -5.01 1.93
C LEU A 73 6.93 -5.25 3.18
N HIS A 74 6.39 -5.01 4.38
CA HIS A 74 7.13 -5.26 5.64
C HIS A 74 7.43 -6.74 5.88
N SER A 75 6.63 -7.65 5.31
CA SER A 75 6.85 -9.11 5.45
C SER A 75 7.75 -9.68 4.34
N ASP A 76 8.42 -8.82 3.54
CA ASP A 76 9.21 -9.20 2.36
C ASP A 76 8.43 -10.07 1.35
N HIS A 77 7.10 -9.93 1.32
CA HIS A 77 6.25 -10.62 0.36
C HIS A 77 6.21 -9.85 -0.96
N THR A 78 6.24 -10.58 -2.08
CA THR A 78 6.18 -9.98 -3.42
C THR A 78 4.82 -9.34 -3.74
N HIS A 79 3.77 -9.74 -3.03
CA HIS A 79 2.42 -9.21 -3.18
C HIS A 79 1.55 -9.52 -1.96
N ALA A 80 0.45 -8.78 -1.82
CA ALA A 80 -0.60 -9.05 -0.85
C ALA A 80 -1.57 -10.11 -1.38
N GLU A 81 -1.90 -11.11 -0.55
CA GLU A 81 -2.82 -12.18 -0.93
C GLU A 81 -4.21 -11.64 -1.26
N GLY A 82 -4.86 -12.23 -2.27
CA GLY A 82 -6.20 -11.85 -2.71
C GLY A 82 -6.28 -10.51 -3.45
N LEU A 83 -5.15 -9.82 -3.67
CA LEU A 83 -5.09 -8.57 -4.43
C LEU A 83 -4.34 -8.74 -5.75
N LEU A 84 -4.79 -8.03 -6.79
CA LEU A 84 -4.05 -7.93 -8.05
C LEU A 84 -2.67 -7.28 -7.82
N VAL A 85 -1.66 -7.82 -8.48
CA VAL A 85 -0.29 -7.32 -8.43
C VAL A 85 -0.14 -6.01 -9.21
N PHE A 86 0.79 -5.16 -8.80
CA PHE A 86 1.21 -4.00 -9.60
C PHE A 86 2.20 -4.47 -10.67
N ALA A 87 1.78 -4.46 -11.93
CA ALA A 87 2.54 -4.99 -13.07
C ALA A 87 3.52 -3.96 -13.68
N GLY A 88 3.53 -2.73 -13.16
CA GLY A 88 4.28 -1.61 -13.70
C GLY A 88 3.53 -0.91 -14.84
N TYR A 89 4.20 0.00 -15.52
CA TYR A 89 3.58 0.76 -16.60
C TYR A 89 3.25 -0.10 -17.83
N PRO A 90 2.20 0.26 -18.59
CA PRO A 90 1.81 -0.42 -19.82
C PRO A 90 2.99 -0.65 -20.77
N ARG A 91 3.16 -1.90 -21.21
CA ARG A 91 4.18 -2.33 -22.18
C ARG A 91 3.67 -3.50 -23.01
N LYS A 92 4.29 -3.75 -24.15
CA LYS A 92 3.88 -4.76 -25.14
C LYS A 92 3.65 -6.16 -24.53
N ASP A 93 4.47 -6.54 -23.56
CA ASP A 93 4.43 -7.84 -22.88
C ASP A 93 4.16 -7.67 -21.37
N MET A 94 3.16 -6.85 -21.02
CA MET A 94 2.78 -6.62 -19.62
C MET A 94 1.99 -7.82 -19.08
N PRO A 95 2.37 -8.36 -17.90
CA PRO A 95 1.56 -9.40 -17.26
C PRO A 95 0.24 -8.82 -16.74
N ASP A 96 -0.75 -9.69 -16.53
CA ASP A 96 -2.03 -9.30 -15.94
C ASP A 96 -1.82 -8.65 -14.57
N GLY A 97 -2.34 -7.44 -14.39
CA GLY A 97 -2.18 -6.69 -13.15
C GLY A 97 -2.55 -5.22 -13.28
N ILE A 98 -2.29 -4.48 -12.20
CA ILE A 98 -2.55 -3.06 -12.10
C ILE A 98 -1.43 -2.30 -12.86
N PRO A 99 -1.77 -1.39 -13.80
CA PRO A 99 -0.83 -0.73 -14.72
C PRO A 99 -0.02 0.42 -14.10
N PHE A 100 0.43 0.26 -12.87
CA PHE A 100 1.29 1.21 -12.15
C PHE A 100 2.42 0.47 -11.45
N ARG A 101 3.44 1.20 -10.99
CA ARG A 101 4.34 0.67 -9.95
C ARG A 101 3.70 0.94 -8.60
N LEU A 102 3.87 0.02 -7.64
CA LEU A 102 3.33 0.17 -6.29
C LEU A 102 3.85 1.46 -5.62
N ILE A 103 5.15 1.75 -5.76
CA ILE A 103 5.79 2.93 -5.17
C ILE A 103 5.13 4.22 -5.66
N ASP A 104 4.93 4.39 -6.96
CA ASP A 104 4.28 5.59 -7.52
C ASP A 104 2.84 5.73 -7.03
N TYR A 105 2.14 4.60 -6.86
CA TYR A 105 0.79 4.60 -6.33
C TYR A 105 0.77 5.02 -4.85
N LEU A 106 1.70 4.54 -4.03
CA LEU A 106 1.82 4.94 -2.62
C LEU A 106 2.13 6.44 -2.50
N GLU A 107 3.00 6.99 -3.36
CA GLU A 107 3.25 8.43 -3.41
C GLU A 107 1.99 9.21 -3.81
N LEU A 108 1.25 8.74 -4.82
CA LEU A 108 0.00 9.35 -5.23
C LEU A 108 -1.02 9.33 -4.08
N VAL A 109 -1.12 8.24 -3.33
CA VAL A 109 -2.02 8.12 -2.16
C VAL A 109 -1.62 9.10 -1.06
N ASP A 110 -0.34 9.17 -0.70
CA ASP A 110 0.15 10.09 0.33
C ASP A 110 -0.08 11.55 -0.07
N TRP A 111 0.31 11.90 -1.30
CA TRP A 111 0.06 13.24 -1.84
C TRP A 111 -1.44 13.57 -1.83
N THR A 112 -2.29 12.67 -2.34
CA THR A 112 -3.75 12.89 -2.38
C THR A 112 -4.31 13.05 -0.97
N GLY A 113 -3.93 12.20 -0.02
CA GLY A 113 -4.42 12.23 1.36
C GLY A 113 -4.07 13.50 2.14
N ARG A 114 -2.97 14.19 1.77
CA ARG A 114 -2.59 15.51 2.30
C ARG A 114 -3.39 16.66 1.68
N GLN A 115 -3.74 16.53 0.39
CA GLN A 115 -4.43 17.61 -0.35
C GLN A 115 -5.95 17.68 -0.09
N VAL A 116 -6.55 16.74 0.65
CA VAL A 116 -7.99 16.75 0.91
C VAL A 116 -8.34 17.83 1.95
N ARG A 117 -8.71 19.01 1.46
CA ARG A 117 -9.07 20.24 2.18
C ARG A 117 -10.54 20.33 2.64
N ASP A 118 -10.73 21.14 3.69
CA ASP A 118 -11.89 21.84 4.29
C ASP A 118 -13.28 21.15 4.41
N ASP A 119 -13.70 20.25 3.51
CA ASP A 119 -15.04 19.65 3.53
C ASP A 119 -15.09 18.24 4.16
N LYS A 120 -13.92 17.68 4.51
CA LYS A 120 -13.80 16.34 5.12
C LYS A 120 -13.28 16.40 6.55
N ARG A 121 -13.68 15.40 7.35
CA ARG A 121 -13.39 15.34 8.79
C ARG A 121 -11.94 15.00 9.10
N GLY A 122 -11.24 14.32 8.19
CA GLY A 122 -9.84 13.92 8.37
C GLY A 122 -9.02 14.03 7.09
N HIS A 123 -7.71 14.18 7.26
CA HIS A 123 -6.68 14.29 6.23
C HIS A 123 -5.36 13.77 6.81
N ILE A 124 -4.38 13.48 5.95
CA ILE A 124 -3.02 13.15 6.39
C ILE A 124 -2.32 14.45 6.77
N SER A 125 -1.81 14.56 8.00
CA SER A 125 -1.12 15.76 8.47
C SER A 125 0.14 16.06 7.65
N ASP A 126 0.34 17.33 7.29
CA ASP A 126 1.57 17.80 6.65
C ASP A 126 2.82 17.64 7.54
N THR A 127 2.64 17.47 8.85
CA THR A 127 3.75 17.19 9.78
C THR A 127 4.23 15.74 9.74
N LEU A 128 3.44 14.82 9.18
CA LEU A 128 3.87 13.43 9.01
C LEU A 128 4.92 13.35 7.89
N PRO A 129 6.02 12.58 8.06
CA PRO A 129 6.94 12.30 6.97
C PRO A 129 6.24 11.65 5.77
N PRO A 130 6.76 11.79 4.54
CA PRO A 130 6.24 11.09 3.35
C PRO A 130 6.03 9.60 3.61
N LEU A 131 4.97 9.00 3.03
CA LEU A 131 4.66 7.59 3.25
C LEU A 131 5.86 6.67 3.00
N LEU A 132 6.61 6.88 1.91
CA LEU A 132 7.78 6.05 1.62
C LEU A 132 8.85 6.11 2.72
N GLU A 133 9.09 7.29 3.33
CA GLU A 133 10.01 7.42 4.45
C GLU A 133 9.50 6.68 5.69
N ARG A 134 8.19 6.74 5.96
CA ARG A 134 7.55 6.00 7.06
C ARG A 134 7.61 4.48 6.85
N LEU A 135 7.71 4.02 5.60
CA LEU A 135 7.90 2.62 5.21
C LEU A 135 9.39 2.21 5.13
N GLY A 136 10.33 3.03 5.63
CA GLY A 136 11.76 2.72 5.59
C GLY A 136 12.44 2.88 4.23
N ILE A 137 11.70 3.33 3.21
CA ILE A 137 12.22 3.65 1.87
C ILE A 137 12.72 5.10 1.89
N GLU A 138 13.80 5.34 2.62
CA GLU A 138 14.36 6.67 2.84
C GLU A 138 15.24 7.12 1.65
N PRO A 139 14.93 8.24 0.97
CA PRO A 139 15.74 8.73 -0.16
C PRO A 139 17.18 9.06 0.22
N ALA A 140 17.42 9.55 1.44
CA ALA A 140 18.77 9.87 1.93
C ALA A 140 19.63 8.61 2.11
N LEU A 141 19.03 7.54 2.62
CA LEU A 141 19.68 6.24 2.73
C LEU A 141 19.94 5.63 1.35
N TRP A 142 19.01 5.74 0.41
CA TRP A 142 19.20 5.31 -0.97
C TRP A 142 20.38 6.04 -1.62
N LEU A 143 20.41 7.37 -1.53
CA LEU A 143 21.50 8.19 -2.04
C LEU A 143 22.83 7.83 -1.39
N LYS A 144 22.87 7.69 -0.05
CA LYS A 144 24.07 7.24 0.66
C LYS A 144 24.54 5.87 0.17
N THR A 145 23.62 4.93 -0.03
CA THR A 145 23.96 3.59 -0.51
C THR A 145 24.49 3.65 -1.93
N ALA A 146 23.77 4.30 -2.84
CA ALA A 146 24.16 4.41 -4.24
C ALA A 146 25.49 5.14 -4.43
N SER A 147 25.77 6.16 -3.61
CA SER A 147 27.02 6.93 -3.64
C SER A 147 28.19 6.27 -2.94
N ASN A 148 27.98 5.18 -2.21
CA ASN A 148 29.05 4.45 -1.51
C ASN A 148 29.01 2.95 -1.83
N ILE A 149 28.33 2.55 -2.92
CA ILE A 149 28.06 1.14 -3.23
C ILE A 149 29.34 0.33 -3.44
N GLU A 150 30.41 1.02 -3.83
CA GLU A 150 31.78 0.51 -3.96
C GLU A 150 32.49 0.25 -2.63
N VAL A 151 31.93 0.70 -1.50
CA VAL A 151 32.53 0.55 -0.18
C VAL A 151 32.23 -0.84 0.40
N GLY A 152 33.28 -1.65 0.48
CA GLY A 152 33.24 -2.99 1.04
C GLY A 152 32.88 -4.04 0.00
N ASN A 153 32.40 -5.20 0.46
CA ASN A 153 32.25 -6.39 -0.38
C ASN A 153 30.82 -6.93 -0.41
N MET A 154 29.91 -6.34 0.36
CA MET A 154 28.54 -6.80 0.52
C MET A 154 27.62 -5.58 0.70
N VAL A 155 26.50 -5.57 -0.02
CA VAL A 155 25.43 -4.59 0.12
C VAL A 155 24.12 -5.35 0.21
N GLY A 156 23.31 -5.07 1.22
CA GLY A 156 22.02 -5.74 1.43
C GLY A 156 21.47 -5.51 2.83
N SER A 157 20.26 -6.04 3.07
CA SER A 157 19.65 -6.07 4.41
C SER A 157 20.50 -6.93 5.38
N GLU A 158 20.32 -6.77 6.69
CA GLU A 158 21.07 -7.55 7.66
C GLU A 158 20.76 -9.05 7.53
N THR A 159 19.49 -9.39 7.29
CA THR A 159 19.03 -10.75 6.96
C THR A 159 19.72 -11.30 5.73
N SER A 160 19.74 -10.55 4.63
CA SER A 160 20.35 -10.97 3.36
C SER A 160 21.87 -11.16 3.49
N ILE A 161 22.53 -10.23 4.18
CA ILE A 161 23.97 -10.32 4.45
C ILE A 161 24.29 -11.55 5.29
N LYS A 162 23.53 -11.80 6.37
CA LYS A 162 23.71 -13.01 7.21
C LYS A 162 23.49 -14.29 6.42
N ALA A 163 22.48 -14.34 5.55
CA ALA A 163 22.21 -15.50 4.70
C ALA A 163 23.31 -15.74 3.64
N ALA A 164 23.93 -14.67 3.14
CA ALA A 164 24.99 -14.75 2.13
C ALA A 164 26.37 -15.13 2.71
N LEU A 165 26.64 -14.87 4.00
CA LEU A 165 27.94 -15.11 4.64
C LEU A 165 28.45 -16.57 4.46
N PRO A 166 27.64 -17.62 4.73
CA PRO A 166 28.07 -19.00 4.50
C PRO A 166 28.36 -19.31 3.03
N LEU A 167 27.53 -18.80 2.11
CA LEU A 167 27.66 -19.03 0.66
C LEU A 167 28.93 -18.39 0.10
N LEU A 168 29.32 -17.25 0.66
CA LEU A 168 30.53 -16.51 0.31
C LEU A 168 31.76 -16.95 1.13
N GLN A 169 31.64 -18.03 1.91
CA GLN A 169 32.70 -18.58 2.77
C GLN A 169 33.33 -17.54 3.71
N ARG A 170 32.50 -16.67 4.29
CA ARG A 170 32.93 -15.56 5.15
C ARG A 170 32.29 -15.62 6.54
N GLN A 171 33.09 -15.28 7.55
CA GLN A 171 32.63 -15.20 8.94
C GLN A 171 32.20 -13.79 9.37
N ARG A 172 32.59 -12.75 8.62
CA ARG A 172 32.28 -11.34 8.92
C ARG A 172 31.82 -10.61 7.68
N ALA A 173 30.78 -9.80 7.84
CA ALA A 173 30.34 -8.87 6.81
C ALA A 173 31.19 -7.61 6.82
N SER A 174 31.58 -7.14 5.64
CA SER A 174 32.22 -5.84 5.43
C SER A 174 31.59 -5.20 4.21
N GLY A 175 30.95 -4.05 4.39
CA GLY A 175 30.23 -3.32 3.36
C GLY A 175 29.00 -2.59 3.92
N LEU A 176 28.17 -2.08 3.03
CA LEU A 176 26.99 -1.29 3.39
C LEU A 176 25.83 -2.18 3.85
N ARG A 177 25.28 -1.88 5.02
CA ARG A 177 24.04 -2.49 5.50
C ARG A 177 22.88 -1.58 5.17
N LEU A 178 21.89 -2.14 4.51
CA LEU A 178 20.57 -1.53 4.39
C LEU A 178 19.78 -1.87 5.66
N PRO A 179 18.95 -0.96 6.19
CA PRO A 179 17.99 -1.30 7.23
C PRO A 179 17.08 -2.42 6.74
N ASP A 180 16.70 -3.28 7.67
CA ASP A 180 15.65 -4.25 7.42
C ASP A 180 14.31 -3.49 7.34
N SER A 181 13.47 -3.88 6.38
CA SER A 181 12.11 -3.35 6.17
C SER A 181 11.19 -3.64 7.37
#